data_AF-A0A6N7GJF6-F1
#
_entry.id   AF-A0A6N7GJF6-F1
#
_cell.length_a   1.000
_cell.length_b   1.000
_cell.length_c   1.000
_cell.angle_alpha   90.00
_cell.angle_beta   90.00
_cell.angle_gamma   90.00
#
_symmetry.space_group_name_H-M   'P 1'
#
loop_
_entity.id
_entity.type
_entity.pdbx_description
1 polymer ?
#
loop_
_entity_poly.entity_id
_entity_poly.type
_entity_poly.pdbx_seq_one_letter_code
_entity_poly.pdbx_strand_id
1 'polypeptide(L)'
;MRSFRRLVVTAAAATLALAGCSDPVPVAEEPTGDEERTVHLYGTDGTMQNSFAAEFADQTLLRGMKGTAPLNQMPTEFTNRLREVDPDLTDFLFAGETYDAVAISALAAELAGTPNPEVVRDYITTVTTGGEPCDTVADCLELAADGEDLAYQGVSLRRGGLTDLGQPATASYATLHFGADGLLDDAKTEFVGSGDPSETTTAKPPEPGPRPTAPGLQIEPLTFGGLLPETGDLSIAYPPMIAGARLAVAEINDAGGVFGVDVEWVDGDTETSPKVAGEVLASHIEDGVHVIIGPAASSEAEAIMADAAAAKRIMFSPSNTEASLSNADHDGYYFRTAPSDELQGAALADIMLRDGVARVTIVARDDAYGRGLQANARDSLLGFGVPTADIALLTYGVPEEDGAPVPGLARLVDEIIASRPDGVLVIGFSEAAQVIERMADQGLRPTP
;
A
#
# COMPACT_ATOMS: atom_id res chain seq x y z
N MET A 1 -17.82 82.63 13.56
CA MET A 1 -17.40 83.17 14.88
C MET A 1 -17.76 82.14 15.95
N ARG A 2 -16.74 81.59 16.65
CA ARG A 2 -16.79 80.89 17.96
C ARG A 2 -17.63 79.60 18.03
N SER A 3 -17.27 78.52 18.74
CA SER A 3 -16.14 78.17 19.62
C SER A 3 -16.24 76.65 19.89
N PHE A 4 -15.08 76.01 20.07
CA PHE A 4 -14.89 74.68 20.65
C PHE A 4 -15.56 74.50 22.02
N ARG A 5 -15.93 73.25 22.36
CA ARG A 5 -15.65 72.65 23.68
C ARG A 5 -15.71 71.12 23.64
N ARG A 6 -14.57 70.50 23.97
CA ARG A 6 -14.43 69.09 24.37
C ARG A 6 -15.10 68.88 25.74
N LEU A 7 -15.69 67.71 25.97
CA LEU A 7 -15.92 67.21 27.33
C LEU A 7 -15.43 65.76 27.43
N VAL A 8 -14.44 65.60 28.30
CA VAL A 8 -13.97 64.34 28.87
C VAL A 8 -15.00 63.90 29.91
N VAL A 9 -15.36 62.62 29.95
CA VAL A 9 -16.10 62.04 31.08
C VAL A 9 -15.28 60.86 31.63
N THR A 10 -14.77 61.07 32.83
CA THR A 10 -14.12 60.07 33.68
C THR A 10 -15.17 59.31 34.49
N ALA A 11 -14.82 58.07 34.84
CA ALA A 11 -15.61 57.03 35.49
C ALA A 11 -16.27 57.41 36.83
N ALA A 12 -17.41 56.75 37.11
CA ALA A 12 -17.86 56.44 38.46
C ALA A 12 -18.34 54.99 38.49
N ALA A 13 -17.68 54.18 39.32
CA ALA A 13 -17.98 52.77 39.55
C ALA A 13 -19.28 52.60 40.35
N ALA A 14 -20.09 51.64 39.94
CA ALA A 14 -21.17 51.08 40.75
C ALA A 14 -20.92 49.58 40.91
N THR A 15 -20.49 49.21 42.11
CA THR A 15 -20.35 47.83 42.58
C THR A 15 -21.73 47.21 42.76
N LEU A 16 -22.07 46.23 41.91
CA LEU A 16 -23.14 45.28 42.20
C LEU A 16 -22.52 44.02 42.81
N ALA A 17 -22.77 43.81 44.09
CA ALA A 17 -22.54 42.54 44.76
C ALA A 17 -23.71 41.60 44.43
N LEU A 18 -23.44 40.51 43.72
CA LEU A 18 -24.30 39.34 43.68
C LEU A 18 -23.56 38.18 44.34
N ALA A 19 -24.27 37.55 45.28
CA ALA A 19 -23.78 36.53 46.17
C ALA A 19 -23.23 35.32 45.40
N GLY A 20 -22.01 34.91 45.75
CA GLY A 20 -21.45 33.64 45.35
C GLY A 20 -22.07 32.50 46.14
N CYS A 21 -22.77 31.62 45.45
CA CYS A 21 -22.72 30.18 45.73
C CYS A 21 -21.92 29.58 44.59
N SER A 22 -20.60 29.50 44.76
CA SER A 22 -19.76 28.65 43.94
C SER A 22 -19.98 27.23 44.42
N ASP A 23 -20.77 26.44 43.68
CA ASP A 23 -20.60 24.99 43.75
C ASP A 23 -19.13 24.72 43.36
N PRO A 24 -18.39 23.90 44.14
CA PRO A 24 -17.03 23.54 43.74
C PRO A 24 -17.13 22.85 42.37
N VAL A 25 -16.42 23.40 41.38
CA VAL A 25 -16.10 22.68 40.15
C VAL A 25 -15.53 21.34 40.60
N PRO A 26 -16.09 20.19 40.19
CA PRO A 26 -15.49 18.93 40.53
C PRO A 26 -14.09 18.94 39.92
N VAL A 27 -13.09 18.93 40.77
CA VAL A 27 -11.73 18.57 40.37
C VAL A 27 -11.89 17.18 39.79
N ALA A 28 -11.58 17.01 38.51
CA ALA A 28 -11.55 15.68 37.90
C ALA A 28 -10.68 14.81 38.79
N GLU A 29 -11.29 13.80 39.41
CA GLU A 29 -10.54 12.79 40.15
C GLU A 29 -9.56 12.16 39.16
N GLU A 30 -8.28 12.03 39.55
CA GLU A 30 -7.38 11.18 38.79
C GLU A 30 -8.02 9.78 38.74
N PRO A 31 -8.07 9.15 37.55
CA PRO A 31 -8.74 7.86 37.42
C PRO A 31 -8.08 6.89 38.40
N THR A 32 -8.87 6.47 39.39
CA THR A 32 -8.49 5.40 40.30
C THR A 32 -8.29 4.16 39.45
N GLY A 33 -7.09 3.57 39.51
CA GLY A 33 -6.72 2.42 38.69
C GLY A 33 -7.77 1.31 38.76
N ASP A 34 -8.22 0.89 37.58
CA ASP A 34 -9.02 -0.31 37.22
C ASP A 34 -10.20 -0.06 36.25
N GLU A 35 -10.40 1.15 35.71
CA GLU A 35 -11.26 1.31 34.52
C GLU A 35 -10.46 0.98 33.24
N GLU A 36 -10.87 -0.08 32.52
CA GLU A 36 -10.35 -0.41 31.19
C GLU A 36 -10.45 0.81 30.28
N ARG A 37 -9.30 1.31 29.80
CA ARG A 37 -9.26 2.44 28.87
C ARG A 37 -9.38 1.91 27.45
N THR A 38 -10.40 2.35 26.72
CA THR A 38 -10.54 2.03 25.30
C THR A 38 -9.77 3.02 24.43
N VAL A 39 -9.35 2.60 23.25
CA VAL A 39 -8.67 3.42 22.24
C VAL A 39 -9.15 3.07 20.85
N HIS A 40 -9.27 4.05 19.95
CA HIS A 40 -9.49 3.74 18.54
C HIS A 40 -8.23 3.10 17.96
N LEU A 41 -8.35 1.91 17.39
CA LEU A 41 -7.23 1.20 16.79
C LEU A 41 -7.29 1.35 15.26
N TYR A 42 -6.14 1.72 14.67
CA TYR A 42 -5.99 1.88 13.23
C TYR A 42 -4.84 1.04 12.69
N GLY A 43 -5.00 0.52 11.48
CA GLY A 43 -3.98 -0.22 10.73
C GLY A 43 -3.80 0.28 9.30
N THR A 44 -2.89 -0.39 8.59
CA THR A 44 -2.49 -0.12 7.20
C THR A 44 -2.58 -1.40 6.36
N ASP A 45 -2.25 -1.38 5.07
CA ASP A 45 -2.31 -2.56 4.19
C ASP A 45 -1.62 -3.80 4.75
N GLY A 46 -0.51 -3.64 5.45
CA GLY A 46 0.17 -4.73 6.15
C GLY A 46 -0.64 -5.44 7.23
N THR A 47 -1.73 -4.84 7.73
CA THR A 47 -2.55 -5.36 8.85
C THR A 47 -4.06 -5.39 8.54
N MET A 48 -4.51 -4.82 7.43
CA MET A 48 -5.93 -4.72 7.07
C MET A 48 -6.35 -5.81 6.08
N GLN A 49 -6.30 -7.06 6.53
CA GLN A 49 -6.72 -8.27 5.79
C GLN A 49 -7.21 -9.35 6.76
N ASN A 50 -8.08 -10.27 6.32
CA ASN A 50 -8.63 -11.31 7.21
C ASN A 50 -7.54 -12.29 7.70
N SER A 51 -6.53 -12.55 6.89
CA SER A 51 -5.35 -13.33 7.29
C SER A 51 -4.65 -12.77 8.53
N PHE A 52 -4.64 -11.46 8.73
CA PHE A 52 -4.07 -10.83 9.95
C PHE A 52 -4.80 -11.26 11.22
N ALA A 53 -6.10 -11.59 11.15
CA ALA A 53 -6.84 -12.09 12.31
C ALA A 53 -6.33 -13.45 12.80
N ALA A 54 -5.62 -14.21 11.97
CA ALA A 54 -5.01 -15.48 12.37
C ALA A 54 -3.81 -15.29 13.32
N GLU A 55 -3.22 -14.09 13.36
CA GLU A 55 -2.08 -13.75 14.23
C GLU A 55 -2.48 -13.57 15.70
N PHE A 56 -3.78 -13.52 16.00
CA PHE A 56 -4.29 -13.24 17.34
C PHE A 56 -4.80 -14.50 18.03
N ALA A 57 -4.39 -14.69 19.29
CA ALA A 57 -5.04 -15.68 20.15
C ALA A 57 -6.47 -15.23 20.54
N ASP A 58 -6.68 -13.92 20.67
CA ASP A 58 -7.97 -13.28 20.95
C ASP A 58 -8.34 -12.31 19.81
N GLN A 59 -9.05 -12.81 18.81
CA GLN A 59 -9.54 -12.01 17.68
C GLN A 59 -10.51 -10.88 18.10
N THR A 60 -11.00 -10.88 19.34
CA THR A 60 -11.82 -9.76 19.81
C THR A 60 -11.02 -8.46 19.95
N LEU A 61 -9.69 -8.54 19.94
CA LEU A 61 -8.77 -7.40 19.88
C LEU A 61 -8.72 -6.70 18.51
N LEU A 62 -9.42 -7.22 17.50
CA LEU A 62 -9.59 -6.52 16.22
C LEU A 62 -10.92 -5.78 16.14
N ARG A 63 -11.85 -6.00 17.08
CA ARG A 63 -13.18 -5.37 17.02
C ARG A 63 -13.08 -3.86 16.98
N GLY A 64 -13.74 -3.26 16.00
CA GLY A 64 -13.76 -1.81 15.81
C GLY A 64 -12.47 -1.24 15.24
N MET A 65 -11.43 -2.06 15.00
CA MET A 65 -10.23 -1.64 14.30
C MET A 65 -10.58 -1.22 12.88
N LYS A 66 -10.04 -0.07 12.48
CA LYS A 66 -10.20 0.48 11.13
C LYS A 66 -8.84 0.59 10.47
N GLY A 67 -8.81 0.87 9.18
CA GLY A 67 -7.54 1.15 8.54
C GLY A 67 -7.71 1.35 7.06
N THR A 68 -6.59 1.47 6.35
CA THR A 68 -6.59 1.65 4.91
C THR A 68 -5.67 0.67 4.23
N ALA A 69 -6.04 0.26 3.02
CA ALA A 69 -5.17 -0.51 2.15
C ALA A 69 -5.36 -0.05 0.69
N PRO A 70 -4.32 -0.10 -0.17
CA PRO A 70 -4.50 -0.05 -1.61
C PRO A 70 -5.43 -1.18 -2.04
N LEU A 71 -6.65 -0.82 -2.40
CA LEU A 71 -7.64 -1.79 -2.79
C LEU A 71 -8.65 -1.15 -3.72
N ASN A 72 -8.73 -1.72 -4.90
CA ASN A 72 -9.78 -1.41 -5.85
C ASN A 72 -11.04 -2.21 -5.51
N GLN A 73 -12.20 -1.68 -5.85
CA GLN A 73 -13.43 -2.48 -5.83
C GLN A 73 -13.31 -3.56 -6.91
N MET A 74 -12.84 -4.74 -6.53
CA MET A 74 -12.60 -5.81 -7.47
C MET A 74 -13.92 -6.37 -8.01
N PRO A 75 -14.06 -6.51 -9.34
CA PRO A 75 -15.21 -7.18 -9.91
C PRO A 75 -15.33 -8.61 -9.38
N THR A 76 -16.57 -9.05 -9.12
CA THR A 76 -16.84 -10.43 -8.70
C THR A 76 -16.34 -11.46 -9.71
N GLU A 77 -16.36 -11.12 -11.00
CA GLU A 77 -15.81 -11.99 -12.04
C GLU A 77 -14.31 -12.21 -11.85
N PHE A 78 -13.54 -11.16 -11.54
CA PHE A 78 -12.11 -11.27 -11.30
C PHE A 78 -11.81 -12.08 -10.04
N THR A 79 -12.53 -11.83 -8.94
CA THR A 79 -12.33 -12.61 -7.70
C THR A 79 -12.77 -14.07 -7.83
N ASN A 80 -13.74 -14.38 -8.71
CA ASN A 80 -14.08 -15.77 -9.03
C ASN A 80 -12.96 -16.46 -9.82
N ARG A 81 -12.37 -15.79 -10.82
CA ARG A 81 -11.22 -16.30 -11.59
C ARG A 81 -10.01 -16.54 -10.69
N LEU A 82 -9.72 -15.65 -9.74
CA LEU A 82 -8.69 -15.89 -8.72
C LEU A 82 -8.98 -17.14 -7.89
N ARG A 83 -10.24 -17.39 -7.52
CA ARG A 83 -10.64 -18.60 -6.79
C ARG A 83 -10.61 -19.89 -7.63
N GLU A 84 -10.58 -19.77 -8.96
CA GLU A 84 -10.31 -20.93 -9.82
C GLU A 84 -8.83 -21.32 -9.78
N VAL A 85 -7.94 -20.34 -9.56
CA VAL A 85 -6.50 -20.58 -9.32
C VAL A 85 -6.26 -21.11 -7.90
N ASP A 86 -6.85 -20.47 -6.89
CA ASP A 86 -6.77 -20.87 -5.50
C ASP A 86 -8.13 -20.77 -4.79
N PRO A 87 -8.86 -21.90 -4.63
CA PRO A 87 -10.17 -21.94 -4.01
C PRO A 87 -10.21 -21.50 -2.54
N ASP A 88 -9.08 -21.47 -1.84
CA ASP A 88 -8.98 -21.15 -0.42
C ASP A 88 -8.77 -19.64 -0.17
N LEU A 89 -8.68 -18.81 -1.21
CA LEU A 89 -8.52 -17.36 -1.08
C LEU A 89 -9.69 -16.70 -0.34
N THR A 90 -9.34 -16.11 0.82
CA THR A 90 -10.21 -15.28 1.64
C THR A 90 -9.98 -13.79 1.42
N ASP A 91 -8.78 -13.42 1.01
CA ASP A 91 -8.33 -12.04 0.81
C ASP A 91 -7.81 -11.87 -0.61
N PHE A 92 -7.73 -10.62 -1.05
CA PHE A 92 -7.43 -10.26 -2.43
C PHE A 92 -6.50 -9.04 -2.55
N LEU A 93 -5.91 -8.63 -1.42
CA LEU A 93 -4.98 -7.50 -1.37
C LEU A 93 -3.82 -7.74 -2.36
N PHE A 94 -3.51 -6.73 -3.17
CA PHE A 94 -2.48 -6.77 -4.23
C PHE A 94 -2.66 -7.82 -5.35
N ALA A 95 -3.77 -8.57 -5.40
CA ALA A 95 -4.00 -9.54 -6.47
C ALA A 95 -4.17 -8.86 -7.83
N GLY A 96 -4.96 -7.79 -7.89
CA GLY A 96 -5.20 -7.02 -9.12
C GLY A 96 -3.94 -6.29 -9.58
N GLU A 97 -3.18 -5.74 -8.63
CA GLU A 97 -1.92 -5.07 -8.86
C GLU A 97 -0.86 -6.03 -9.40
N THR A 98 -0.80 -7.26 -8.87
CA THR A 98 0.11 -8.30 -9.36
C THR A 98 -0.28 -8.79 -10.76
N TYR A 99 -1.59 -9.01 -10.99
CA TYR A 99 -2.11 -9.36 -12.30
C TYR A 99 -1.77 -8.30 -13.35
N ASP A 100 -2.01 -7.01 -13.04
CA ASP A 100 -1.74 -5.90 -13.97
C ASP A 100 -0.24 -5.72 -14.23
N ALA A 101 0.64 -5.94 -13.24
CA ALA A 101 2.08 -5.86 -13.44
C ALA A 101 2.58 -6.91 -14.46
N VAL A 102 2.06 -8.15 -14.40
CA VAL A 102 2.36 -9.20 -15.37
C VAL A 102 1.78 -8.86 -16.75
N ALA A 103 0.50 -8.47 -16.80
CA ALA A 103 -0.19 -8.13 -18.05
C ALA A 103 0.49 -6.98 -18.80
N ILE A 104 0.78 -5.87 -18.12
CA ILE A 104 1.47 -4.70 -18.69
C ILE A 104 2.83 -5.09 -19.25
N SER A 105 3.58 -5.91 -18.52
CA SER A 105 4.92 -6.34 -18.94
C SER A 105 4.87 -7.22 -20.18
N ALA A 106 3.89 -8.12 -20.28
CA ALA A 106 3.67 -8.95 -21.46
C ALA A 106 3.28 -8.11 -22.67
N LEU A 107 2.34 -7.17 -22.51
CA LEU A 107 1.91 -6.24 -23.57
C LEU A 107 3.06 -5.34 -24.05
N ALA A 108 3.87 -4.84 -23.12
CA ALA A 108 5.05 -4.03 -23.43
C ALA A 108 6.10 -4.84 -24.21
N ALA A 109 6.35 -6.09 -23.81
CA ALA A 109 7.24 -6.98 -24.54
C ALA A 109 6.70 -7.29 -25.94
N GLU A 110 5.41 -7.61 -26.07
CA GLU A 110 4.75 -7.83 -27.35
C GLU A 110 4.95 -6.63 -28.27
N LEU A 111 4.57 -5.42 -27.84
CA LEU A 111 4.75 -4.20 -28.64
C LEU A 111 6.22 -3.90 -28.97
N ALA A 112 7.14 -4.19 -28.05
CA ALA A 112 8.58 -4.04 -28.29
C ALA A 112 9.14 -5.06 -29.30
N GLY A 113 8.44 -6.16 -29.56
CA GLY A 113 8.91 -7.24 -30.44
C GLY A 113 10.11 -8.00 -29.88
N THR A 114 10.41 -7.86 -28.59
CA THR A 114 11.55 -8.50 -27.91
C THR A 114 11.31 -8.64 -26.41
N PRO A 115 11.81 -9.72 -25.76
CA PRO A 115 11.79 -9.82 -24.31
C PRO A 115 12.93 -9.04 -23.64
N ASN A 116 13.84 -8.41 -24.40
CA ASN A 116 15.00 -7.70 -23.85
C ASN A 116 14.57 -6.53 -22.94
N PRO A 117 14.85 -6.57 -21.63
CA PRO A 117 14.38 -5.57 -20.68
C PRO A 117 14.90 -4.15 -20.99
N GLU A 118 16.06 -4.02 -21.63
CA GLU A 118 16.60 -2.72 -22.04
C GLU A 118 15.71 -1.98 -23.04
N VAL A 119 14.92 -2.74 -23.82
CA VAL A 119 13.96 -2.21 -24.78
C VAL A 119 12.56 -2.16 -24.17
N VAL A 120 12.13 -3.23 -23.49
CA VAL A 120 10.77 -3.34 -22.94
C VAL A 120 10.42 -2.21 -21.98
N ARG A 121 11.39 -1.75 -21.17
CA ARG A 121 11.16 -0.68 -20.18
C ARG A 121 10.60 0.61 -20.79
N ASP A 122 10.94 0.90 -22.05
CA ASP A 122 10.52 2.12 -22.74
C ASP A 122 9.04 2.08 -23.16
N TYR A 123 8.40 0.90 -23.11
CA TYR A 123 7.00 0.69 -23.47
C TYR A 123 6.06 0.62 -22.26
N ILE A 124 6.59 0.26 -21.07
CA ILE A 124 5.78 -0.07 -19.87
C ILE A 124 4.78 1.02 -19.49
N THR A 125 5.17 2.30 -19.49
CA THR A 125 4.25 3.38 -19.13
C THR A 125 3.23 3.64 -20.24
N THR A 126 3.65 3.49 -21.49
CA THR A 126 2.85 3.85 -22.66
C THR A 126 1.74 2.85 -22.99
N VAL A 127 1.88 1.56 -22.63
CA VAL A 127 0.80 0.57 -22.86
C VAL A 127 -0.48 0.83 -22.07
N THR A 128 -0.49 1.84 -21.18
CA THR A 128 -1.66 2.22 -20.39
C THR A 128 -2.31 3.52 -20.86
N THR A 129 -1.87 4.10 -21.98
CA THR A 129 -2.29 5.43 -22.44
C THR A 129 -2.26 5.57 -23.96
N GLY A 130 -2.88 6.62 -24.50
CA GLY A 130 -2.68 7.08 -25.89
C GLY A 130 -3.32 6.26 -27.01
N GLY A 131 -3.48 4.94 -26.85
CA GLY A 131 -3.97 4.02 -27.86
C GLY A 131 -5.44 3.61 -27.75
N GLU A 132 -5.81 2.54 -28.47
CA GLU A 132 -7.15 1.93 -28.42
C GLU A 132 -7.40 1.30 -27.04
N PRO A 133 -8.48 1.66 -26.33
CA PRO A 133 -8.77 1.08 -25.03
C PRO A 133 -9.08 -0.42 -25.11
N CYS A 134 -8.50 -1.20 -24.22
CA CYS A 134 -8.78 -2.62 -24.08
C CYS A 134 -8.66 -3.03 -22.59
N ASP A 135 -9.48 -3.99 -22.14
CA ASP A 135 -9.61 -4.36 -20.72
C ASP A 135 -9.44 -5.86 -20.44
N THR A 136 -9.24 -6.67 -21.48
CA THR A 136 -8.85 -8.08 -21.37
C THR A 136 -7.46 -8.30 -21.94
N VAL A 137 -6.70 -9.22 -21.34
CA VAL A 137 -5.36 -9.57 -21.82
C VAL A 137 -5.40 -10.08 -23.26
N ALA A 138 -6.41 -10.87 -23.62
CA ALA A 138 -6.55 -11.41 -24.97
C ALA A 138 -6.76 -10.31 -26.03
N ASP A 139 -7.71 -9.40 -25.79
CA ASP A 139 -7.99 -8.30 -26.74
C ASP A 139 -6.80 -7.35 -26.86
N CYS A 140 -6.14 -7.05 -25.74
CA CYS A 140 -4.95 -6.21 -25.75
C CYS A 140 -3.75 -6.88 -26.43
N LEU A 141 -3.55 -8.19 -26.25
CA LEU A 141 -2.49 -8.92 -26.92
C LEU A 141 -2.73 -9.00 -28.43
N GLU A 142 -3.99 -9.10 -28.88
CA GLU A 142 -4.32 -9.05 -30.31
C GLU A 142 -3.92 -7.70 -30.92
N LEU A 143 -4.33 -6.58 -30.30
CA LEU A 143 -3.91 -5.23 -30.73
C LEU A 143 -2.39 -5.09 -30.71
N ALA A 144 -1.76 -5.53 -29.61
CA ALA A 144 -0.32 -5.49 -29.45
C ALA A 144 0.38 -6.27 -30.55
N ALA A 145 -0.09 -7.47 -30.91
CA ALA A 145 0.48 -8.33 -31.96
C ALA A 145 0.32 -7.74 -33.37
N ASP A 146 -0.78 -7.02 -33.62
CA ASP A 146 -0.99 -6.29 -34.87
C ASP A 146 -0.14 -5.00 -34.97
N GLY A 147 0.55 -4.64 -33.87
CA GLY A 147 1.34 -3.41 -33.80
C GLY A 147 0.47 -2.17 -33.71
N GLU A 148 -0.75 -2.31 -33.22
CA GLU A 148 -1.63 -1.20 -32.91
C GLU A 148 -1.30 -0.67 -31.52
N ASP A 149 -1.35 0.65 -31.39
CA ASP A 149 -1.17 1.31 -30.10
C ASP A 149 -2.39 1.05 -29.22
N LEU A 150 -2.18 0.74 -27.94
CA LEU A 150 -3.23 0.32 -27.02
C LEU A 150 -3.17 1.08 -25.70
N ALA A 151 -4.32 1.21 -25.05
CA ALA A 151 -4.45 1.76 -23.71
C ALA A 151 -5.10 0.72 -22.78
N TYR A 152 -4.27 -0.15 -22.20
CA TYR A 152 -4.70 -1.19 -21.27
C TYR A 152 -5.35 -0.59 -20.03
N GLN A 153 -6.57 -1.05 -19.72
CA GLN A 153 -7.34 -0.69 -18.54
C GLN A 153 -7.56 -1.93 -17.68
N GLY A 154 -6.57 -2.19 -16.83
CA GLY A 154 -6.54 -3.38 -16.00
C GLY A 154 -7.47 -3.37 -14.79
N VAL A 155 -7.21 -4.32 -13.89
CA VAL A 155 -8.01 -4.49 -12.67
C VAL A 155 -7.73 -3.38 -11.67
N SER A 156 -6.46 -3.04 -11.44
CA SER A 156 -6.03 -2.01 -10.50
C SER A 156 -5.84 -0.64 -11.14
N LEU A 157 -5.64 -0.56 -12.46
CA LEU A 157 -5.44 0.68 -13.22
C LEU A 157 -6.69 1.10 -14.01
N ARG A 158 -7.78 1.39 -13.29
CA ARG A 158 -9.09 1.75 -13.91
C ARG A 158 -9.31 3.23 -14.16
N ARG A 159 -8.57 4.11 -13.48
CA ARG A 159 -8.83 5.56 -13.44
C ARG A 159 -7.67 6.40 -13.95
N GLY A 160 -6.91 5.88 -14.91
CA GLY A 160 -5.71 6.50 -15.44
C GLY A 160 -4.68 5.41 -15.74
N GLY A 161 -3.58 5.80 -16.35
CA GLY A 161 -2.45 4.91 -16.60
C GLY A 161 -1.33 5.11 -15.59
N LEU A 162 -0.15 4.65 -15.99
CA LEU A 162 1.08 4.94 -15.27
C LEU A 162 1.54 6.38 -15.57
N THR A 163 2.17 7.01 -14.58
CA THR A 163 2.86 8.30 -14.74
C THR A 163 4.22 8.10 -15.44
N ASP A 164 4.90 9.20 -15.76
CA ASP A 164 6.29 9.16 -16.27
C ASP A 164 7.28 8.50 -15.28
N LEU A 165 6.92 8.43 -13.99
CA LEU A 165 7.70 7.76 -12.94
C LEU A 165 7.38 6.26 -12.81
N GLY A 166 6.49 5.71 -13.65
CA GLY A 166 6.19 4.28 -13.63
C GLY A 166 5.31 3.82 -12.47
N GLN A 167 4.53 4.72 -11.87
CA GLN A 167 3.55 4.41 -10.81
C GLN A 167 2.12 4.78 -11.26
N PRO A 168 1.06 4.32 -10.60
CA PRO A 168 -0.30 4.70 -10.95
C PRO A 168 -0.53 6.21 -10.79
N ALA A 169 -1.14 6.85 -11.79
CA ALA A 169 -1.56 8.26 -11.69
C ALA A 169 -2.73 8.47 -10.70
N THR A 170 -3.53 7.41 -10.54
CA THR A 170 -4.64 7.38 -9.60
C THR A 170 -4.61 6.10 -8.78
N ALA A 171 -5.20 6.17 -7.59
CA ALA A 171 -5.32 5.06 -6.67
C ALA A 171 -6.76 4.91 -6.18
N SER A 172 -7.10 3.72 -5.72
CA SER A 172 -8.24 3.47 -4.85
C SER A 172 -7.72 2.94 -3.52
N TYR A 173 -8.16 3.55 -2.44
CA TYR A 173 -7.92 3.06 -1.09
C TYR A 173 -9.24 2.60 -0.50
N ALA A 174 -9.26 1.38 0.04
CA ALA A 174 -10.38 0.96 0.88
C ALA A 174 -10.15 1.44 2.31
N THR A 175 -11.18 2.03 2.93
CA THR A 175 -11.28 2.10 4.38
C THR A 175 -11.93 0.81 4.86
N LEU A 176 -11.17 0.04 5.63
CA LEU A 176 -11.51 -1.32 6.03
C LEU A 176 -11.86 -1.33 7.51
N HIS A 177 -12.79 -2.20 7.90
CA HIS A 177 -13.35 -2.26 9.26
C HIS A 177 -13.43 -3.70 9.73
N PHE A 178 -12.74 -4.03 10.81
CA PHE A 178 -12.95 -5.31 11.48
C PHE A 178 -14.27 -5.30 12.26
N GLY A 179 -15.09 -6.30 11.97
CA GLY A 179 -16.40 -6.55 12.58
C GLY A 179 -16.32 -7.20 13.95
N ALA A 180 -17.50 -7.52 14.50
CA ALA A 180 -17.62 -8.16 15.81
C ALA A 180 -17.12 -9.62 15.84
N ASP A 181 -17.00 -10.25 14.67
CA ASP A 181 -16.46 -11.58 14.44
C ASP A 181 -14.94 -11.60 14.23
N GLY A 182 -14.28 -10.42 14.23
CA GLY A 182 -12.83 -10.33 14.02
C GLY A 182 -12.43 -10.44 12.54
N LEU A 183 -13.39 -10.39 11.62
CA LEU A 183 -13.15 -10.37 10.18
C LEU A 183 -13.50 -9.00 9.59
N LEU A 184 -12.98 -8.70 8.40
CA LEU A 184 -13.32 -7.48 7.67
C LEU A 184 -14.80 -7.50 7.26
N ASP A 185 -15.48 -6.40 7.55
CA ASP A 185 -16.89 -6.17 7.24
C ASP A 185 -17.00 -5.47 5.88
N ASP A 186 -17.13 -6.25 4.80
CA ASP A 186 -17.27 -5.73 3.43
C ASP A 186 -18.41 -4.70 3.29
N ALA A 187 -19.48 -4.82 4.08
CA ALA A 187 -20.61 -3.90 4.03
C ALA A 187 -20.27 -2.49 4.59
N LYS A 188 -19.16 -2.36 5.31
CA LYS A 188 -18.62 -1.08 5.82
C LYS A 188 -17.43 -0.57 5.02
N THR A 189 -16.98 -1.31 4.02
CA THR A 189 -15.83 -0.89 3.22
C THR A 189 -16.21 0.32 2.37
N GLU A 190 -15.48 1.43 2.51
CA GLU A 190 -15.62 2.60 1.63
C GLU A 190 -14.40 2.69 0.71
N PHE A 191 -14.63 2.93 -0.58
CA PHE A 191 -13.55 3.15 -1.53
C PHE A 191 -13.33 4.64 -1.75
N VAL A 192 -12.13 5.11 -1.47
CA VAL A 192 -11.68 6.48 -1.64
C VAL A 192 -10.72 6.53 -2.83
N GLY A 193 -11.16 7.17 -3.91
CA GLY A 193 -10.28 7.48 -5.02
C GLY A 193 -9.31 8.61 -4.65
N SER A 194 -8.05 8.46 -5.04
CA SER A 194 -6.99 9.45 -4.85
C SER A 194 -6.13 9.58 -6.12
N GLY A 195 -5.29 10.61 -6.17
CA GLY A 195 -4.49 10.96 -7.35
C GLY A 195 -5.27 11.76 -8.41
N ASP A 196 -4.59 12.05 -9.52
CA ASP A 196 -5.10 12.88 -10.62
C ASP A 196 -4.84 12.16 -11.96
N PRO A 197 -5.89 11.76 -12.70
CA PRO A 197 -5.73 11.10 -14.00
C PRO A 197 -4.90 11.92 -15.00
N SER A 198 -4.82 13.24 -14.84
CA SER A 198 -4.03 14.11 -15.72
C SER A 198 -2.52 13.96 -15.53
N GLU A 199 -2.07 13.31 -14.45
CA GLU A 199 -0.68 12.93 -14.20
C GLU A 199 -0.29 11.64 -14.95
N THR A 200 -1.25 10.96 -15.61
CA THR A 200 -0.95 9.85 -16.53
C THR A 200 0.04 10.32 -17.58
N THR A 201 1.01 9.47 -17.93
CA THR A 201 2.00 9.80 -18.95
C THR A 201 1.34 10.26 -20.25
N THR A 202 1.91 11.31 -20.81
CA THR A 202 1.57 11.82 -22.15
C THR A 202 2.71 11.58 -23.14
N ALA A 203 3.69 10.77 -22.75
CA ALA A 203 4.77 10.35 -23.62
C ALA A 203 4.18 9.69 -24.87
N LYS A 204 4.76 10.00 -26.03
CA LYS A 204 4.37 9.32 -27.27
C LYS A 204 4.82 7.86 -27.16
N PRO A 205 3.92 6.87 -27.38
CA PRO A 205 4.31 5.47 -27.47
C PRO A 205 5.44 5.27 -28.48
N PRO A 206 6.47 4.45 -28.16
CA PRO A 206 7.48 4.09 -29.13
C PRO A 206 6.85 3.41 -30.36
N GLU A 207 7.52 3.51 -31.51
CA GLU A 207 7.05 2.77 -32.70
C GLU A 207 7.19 1.26 -32.42
N PRO A 208 6.18 0.44 -32.75
CA PRO A 208 6.22 -0.99 -32.52
C PRO A 208 7.49 -1.64 -33.08
N GLY A 209 8.06 -2.56 -32.30
CA GLY A 209 9.25 -3.29 -32.68
C GLY A 209 9.00 -4.28 -33.82
N PRO A 210 10.08 -4.77 -34.45
CA PRO A 210 9.96 -5.78 -35.50
C PRO A 210 9.45 -7.11 -34.94
N ARG A 211 8.37 -7.64 -35.51
CA ARG A 211 7.82 -8.94 -35.11
C ARG A 211 8.81 -10.09 -35.40
N PRO A 212 9.10 -10.98 -34.44
CA PRO A 212 9.94 -12.16 -34.66
C PRO A 212 9.21 -13.22 -35.51
N THR A 213 9.10 -12.98 -36.83
CA THR A 213 8.28 -13.77 -37.77
C THR A 213 9.10 -14.59 -38.78
N ALA A 214 10.43 -14.64 -38.61
CA ALA A 214 11.31 -15.32 -39.56
C ALA A 214 11.09 -16.86 -39.55
N PRO A 215 10.91 -17.51 -40.72
CA PRO A 215 10.74 -18.95 -40.78
C PRO A 215 11.89 -19.72 -40.13
N GLY A 216 11.58 -20.54 -39.12
CA GLY A 216 12.57 -21.36 -38.39
C GLY A 216 13.30 -20.63 -37.26
N LEU A 217 12.90 -19.40 -36.92
CA LEU A 217 13.36 -18.71 -35.72
C LEU A 217 12.85 -19.44 -34.47
N GLN A 218 13.75 -19.74 -33.54
CA GLN A 218 13.36 -20.09 -32.17
C GLN A 218 13.22 -18.80 -31.39
N ILE A 219 12.02 -18.51 -30.93
CA ILE A 219 11.72 -17.34 -30.13
C ILE A 219 11.91 -17.74 -28.66
N GLU A 220 12.74 -16.99 -27.96
CA GLU A 220 12.93 -17.15 -26.52
C GLU A 220 11.65 -16.68 -25.80
N PRO A 221 11.11 -17.48 -24.87
CA PRO A 221 9.93 -17.07 -24.11
C PRO A 221 10.24 -15.84 -23.26
N LEU A 222 9.23 -15.00 -23.05
CA LEU A 222 9.30 -13.98 -22.00
C LEU A 222 9.22 -14.70 -20.64
N THR A 223 10.24 -14.52 -19.81
CA THR A 223 10.32 -15.13 -18.48
C THR A 223 10.13 -14.10 -17.39
N PHE A 224 9.12 -14.32 -16.55
CA PHE A 224 8.85 -13.57 -15.33
C PHE A 224 9.50 -14.26 -14.12
N GLY A 225 10.04 -13.46 -13.20
CA GLY A 225 10.50 -13.94 -11.90
C GLY A 225 9.65 -13.34 -10.80
N GLY A 226 9.01 -14.18 -10.00
CA GLY A 226 8.37 -13.76 -8.76
C GLY A 226 9.43 -13.41 -7.73
N LEU A 227 9.28 -12.25 -7.09
CA LEU A 227 10.09 -11.86 -5.94
C LEU A 227 9.09 -11.46 -4.85
N LEU A 228 8.43 -12.46 -4.29
CA LEU A 228 7.23 -12.32 -3.45
C LEU A 228 7.47 -12.96 -2.07
N PRO A 229 6.78 -12.51 -1.01
CA PRO A 229 7.03 -12.96 0.36
C PRO A 229 6.28 -14.27 0.64
N GLU A 230 6.69 -15.39 0.06
CA GLU A 230 6.03 -16.69 0.35
C GLU A 230 6.11 -17.04 1.84
N THR A 231 7.22 -16.68 2.47
CA THR A 231 7.38 -16.71 3.93
C THR A 231 7.81 -15.34 4.47
N GLY A 232 7.98 -15.23 5.78
CA GLY A 232 8.28 -13.98 6.46
C GLY A 232 7.03 -13.27 7.00
N ASP A 233 7.26 -12.11 7.61
CA ASP A 233 6.21 -11.36 8.32
C ASP A 233 5.14 -10.77 7.40
N LEU A 234 5.42 -10.59 6.10
CA LEU A 234 4.44 -10.18 5.07
C LEU A 234 3.79 -11.36 4.32
N SER A 235 4.07 -12.61 4.72
CA SER A 235 3.55 -13.80 4.02
C SER A 235 2.03 -13.90 3.94
N ILE A 236 1.32 -13.25 4.86
CA ILE A 236 -0.14 -13.12 4.85
C ILE A 236 -0.69 -12.43 3.58
N ALA A 237 0.14 -11.67 2.85
CA ALA A 237 -0.21 -11.04 1.57
C ALA A 237 0.13 -11.90 0.34
N TYR A 238 0.91 -12.98 0.48
CA TYR A 238 1.39 -13.77 -0.66
C TYR A 238 0.29 -14.51 -1.44
N PRO A 239 -0.66 -15.24 -0.80
CA PRO A 239 -1.64 -16.03 -1.53
C PRO A 239 -2.41 -15.25 -2.62
N PRO A 240 -2.98 -14.06 -2.35
CA PRO A 240 -3.65 -13.29 -3.39
C PRO A 240 -2.69 -12.79 -4.49
N MET A 241 -1.46 -12.42 -4.15
CA MET A 241 -0.47 -11.95 -5.12
C MET A 241 -0.08 -13.06 -6.11
N ILE A 242 0.30 -14.24 -5.62
CA ILE A 242 0.69 -15.35 -6.49
C ILE A 242 -0.49 -15.86 -7.33
N ALA A 243 -1.71 -15.83 -6.79
CA ALA A 243 -2.90 -16.15 -7.56
C ALA A 243 -3.13 -15.14 -8.71
N GLY A 244 -2.93 -13.85 -8.46
CA GLY A 244 -2.97 -12.81 -9.49
C GLY A 244 -1.92 -13.01 -10.59
N ALA A 245 -0.67 -13.31 -10.22
CA ALA A 245 0.40 -13.61 -11.16
C ALA A 245 0.08 -14.85 -12.03
N ARG A 246 -0.32 -15.95 -11.39
CA ARG A 246 -0.66 -17.20 -12.09
C ARG A 246 -1.86 -17.05 -13.01
N LEU A 247 -2.88 -16.28 -12.60
CA LEU A 247 -4.03 -15.97 -13.44
C LEU A 247 -3.60 -15.19 -14.69
N ALA A 248 -2.78 -14.16 -14.54
CA ALA A 248 -2.28 -13.38 -15.69
C ALA A 248 -1.46 -14.25 -16.65
N VAL A 249 -0.52 -15.06 -16.14
CA VAL A 249 0.27 -15.99 -16.95
C VAL A 249 -0.62 -16.97 -17.72
N ALA A 250 -1.62 -17.55 -17.05
CA ALA A 250 -2.55 -18.47 -17.68
C ALA A 250 -3.31 -17.81 -18.83
N GLU A 251 -3.83 -16.59 -18.63
CA GLU A 251 -4.60 -15.90 -19.65
C GLU A 251 -3.77 -15.36 -20.80
N ILE A 252 -2.53 -14.95 -20.54
CA ILE A 252 -1.56 -14.61 -21.60
C ILE A 252 -1.32 -15.85 -22.48
N ASN A 253 -1.07 -17.01 -21.88
CA ASN A 253 -0.78 -18.25 -22.61
C ASN A 253 -2.02 -18.79 -23.34
N ASP A 254 -3.20 -18.71 -22.73
CA ASP A 254 -4.47 -19.08 -23.37
C ASP A 254 -4.79 -18.16 -24.58
N ALA A 255 -4.34 -16.91 -24.54
CA ALA A 255 -4.42 -15.96 -25.66
C ALA A 255 -3.37 -16.21 -26.76
N GLY A 256 -2.50 -17.20 -26.61
CA GLY A 256 -1.46 -17.57 -27.58
C GLY A 256 -0.04 -17.13 -27.20
N GLY A 257 0.14 -16.56 -26.01
CA GLY A 257 1.43 -16.17 -25.48
C GLY A 257 1.99 -14.88 -26.09
N VAL A 258 3.21 -14.52 -25.68
CA VAL A 258 3.94 -13.38 -26.22
C VAL A 258 4.77 -13.87 -27.40
N PHE A 259 4.69 -13.17 -28.54
CA PHE A 259 5.29 -13.56 -29.82
C PHE A 259 4.80 -14.92 -30.34
N GLY A 260 3.62 -15.38 -29.89
CA GLY A 260 3.10 -16.72 -30.20
C GLY A 260 3.77 -17.85 -29.40
N VAL A 261 4.44 -17.53 -28.29
CA VAL A 261 5.09 -18.49 -27.39
C VAL A 261 4.62 -18.23 -25.96
N ASP A 262 4.29 -19.31 -25.25
CA ASP A 262 3.90 -19.24 -23.84
C ASP A 262 4.98 -18.54 -23.00
N VAL A 263 4.55 -17.64 -22.13
CA VAL A 263 5.42 -17.00 -21.13
C VAL A 263 5.70 -17.96 -19.99
N GLU A 264 6.86 -17.77 -19.36
CA GLU A 264 7.35 -18.59 -18.26
C GLU A 264 7.34 -17.80 -16.94
N TRP A 265 7.18 -18.52 -15.83
CA TRP A 265 7.22 -17.98 -14.47
C TRP A 265 8.20 -18.77 -13.61
N VAL A 266 9.07 -18.06 -12.89
CA VAL A 266 10.02 -18.61 -11.92
C VAL A 266 9.71 -18.03 -10.55
N ASP A 267 9.37 -18.89 -9.58
CA ASP A 267 9.09 -18.45 -8.20
C ASP A 267 10.36 -17.95 -7.48
N GLY A 268 10.17 -17.07 -6.48
CA GLY A 268 11.24 -16.58 -5.63
C GLY A 268 10.69 -16.02 -4.32
N ASP A 269 10.95 -16.73 -3.22
CA ASP A 269 10.57 -16.35 -1.87
C ASP A 269 11.60 -15.39 -1.26
N THR A 270 11.14 -14.22 -0.85
CA THR A 270 12.01 -13.20 -0.25
C THR A 270 12.12 -13.32 1.26
N GLU A 271 11.30 -14.14 1.91
CA GLU A 271 11.19 -14.22 3.37
C GLU A 271 10.91 -12.84 4.04
N THR A 272 10.39 -11.88 3.26
CA THR A 272 10.29 -10.44 3.62
C THR A 272 11.63 -9.83 4.08
N SER A 273 12.75 -10.31 3.54
CA SER A 273 14.10 -9.95 3.97
C SER A 273 14.89 -9.27 2.85
N PRO A 274 15.38 -8.02 3.05
CA PRO A 274 16.21 -7.35 2.05
C PRO A 274 17.45 -8.14 1.63
N LYS A 275 18.00 -8.95 2.53
CA LYS A 275 19.14 -9.82 2.24
C LYS A 275 18.73 -10.96 1.30
N VAL A 276 17.67 -11.70 1.64
CA VAL A 276 17.20 -12.85 0.85
C VAL A 276 16.67 -12.36 -0.50
N ALA A 277 15.96 -11.23 -0.54
CA ALA A 277 15.55 -10.57 -1.78
C ALA A 277 16.73 -10.32 -2.74
N GLY A 278 17.90 -9.92 -2.23
CA GLY A 278 19.12 -9.76 -3.03
C GLY A 278 19.68 -11.10 -3.56
N GLU A 279 19.58 -12.18 -2.77
CA GLU A 279 19.99 -13.53 -3.17
C GLU A 279 19.05 -14.09 -4.26
N VAL A 280 17.74 -13.90 -4.13
CA VAL A 280 16.73 -14.28 -5.13
C VAL A 280 16.89 -13.47 -6.41
N LEU A 281 17.11 -12.15 -6.33
CA LEU A 281 17.40 -11.31 -7.48
C LEU A 281 18.62 -11.84 -8.26
N ALA A 282 19.69 -12.20 -7.57
CA ALA A 282 20.88 -12.76 -8.20
C ALA A 282 20.58 -14.08 -8.93
N SER A 283 19.78 -14.98 -8.34
CA SER A 283 19.33 -16.21 -9.00
C SER A 283 18.51 -15.91 -10.25
N HIS A 284 17.53 -15.00 -10.16
CA HIS A 284 16.71 -14.60 -11.31
C HIS A 284 17.54 -14.01 -12.46
N ILE A 285 18.58 -13.22 -12.15
CA ILE A 285 19.52 -12.72 -13.16
C ILE A 285 20.27 -13.87 -13.84
N GLU A 286 20.76 -14.85 -13.07
CA GLU A 286 21.46 -16.04 -13.58
C GLU A 286 20.55 -16.93 -14.44
N ASP A 287 19.29 -17.08 -14.06
CA ASP A 287 18.27 -17.86 -14.77
C ASP A 287 17.72 -17.15 -16.01
N GLY A 288 18.15 -15.91 -16.29
CA GLY A 288 17.74 -15.18 -17.48
C GLY A 288 16.33 -14.58 -17.38
N VAL A 289 15.78 -14.41 -16.18
CA VAL A 289 14.51 -13.69 -15.98
C VAL A 289 14.59 -12.31 -16.60
N HIS A 290 13.54 -11.91 -17.31
CA HIS A 290 13.46 -10.64 -18.02
C HIS A 290 12.81 -9.55 -17.14
N VAL A 291 11.69 -9.91 -16.51
CA VAL A 291 10.88 -9.01 -15.68
C VAL A 291 10.67 -9.63 -14.31
N ILE A 292 11.00 -8.88 -13.27
CA ILE A 292 10.83 -9.28 -11.87
C ILE A 292 9.55 -8.65 -11.35
N ILE A 293 8.61 -9.47 -10.88
CA ILE A 293 7.36 -9.04 -10.26
C ILE A 293 7.57 -9.06 -8.74
N GLY A 294 7.69 -7.87 -8.15
CA GLY A 294 8.14 -7.67 -6.77
C GLY A 294 9.28 -6.64 -6.68
N PRO A 295 9.93 -6.48 -5.51
CA PRO A 295 9.57 -7.07 -4.22
C PRO A 295 8.23 -6.56 -3.68
N ALA A 296 7.69 -7.24 -2.66
CA ALA A 296 6.50 -6.76 -1.96
C ALA A 296 6.82 -5.66 -0.94
N ALA A 297 7.88 -5.79 -0.14
CA ALA A 297 8.19 -4.81 0.90
C ALA A 297 9.04 -3.65 0.35
N SER A 298 8.77 -2.43 0.82
CA SER A 298 9.53 -1.23 0.43
C SER A 298 11.01 -1.31 0.82
N SER A 299 11.34 -1.96 1.93
CA SER A 299 12.72 -2.14 2.40
C SER A 299 13.54 -3.08 1.51
N GLU A 300 12.89 -4.08 0.91
CA GLU A 300 13.51 -4.95 -0.09
C GLU A 300 13.79 -4.17 -1.38
N ALA A 301 12.82 -3.37 -1.86
CA ALA A 301 13.01 -2.54 -3.06
C ALA A 301 14.16 -1.57 -2.89
N GLU A 302 14.20 -0.84 -1.76
CA GLU A 302 15.29 0.09 -1.43
C GLU A 302 16.66 -0.61 -1.49
N ALA A 303 16.74 -1.86 -1.02
CA ALA A 303 17.99 -2.60 -0.97
C ALA A 303 18.46 -3.10 -2.34
N ILE A 304 17.55 -3.50 -3.24
CA ILE A 304 17.93 -4.26 -4.45
C ILE A 304 17.71 -3.51 -5.77
N MET A 305 16.96 -2.39 -5.78
CA MET A 305 16.59 -1.72 -7.03
C MET A 305 17.79 -1.26 -7.87
N ALA A 306 18.86 -0.81 -7.21
CA ALA A 306 20.08 -0.37 -7.88
C ALA A 306 20.80 -1.54 -8.57
N ASP A 307 20.82 -2.72 -7.94
CA ASP A 307 21.44 -3.92 -8.49
C ASP A 307 20.62 -4.47 -9.68
N ALA A 308 19.28 -4.46 -9.58
CA ALA A 308 18.40 -4.81 -10.69
C ALA A 308 18.61 -3.89 -11.91
N ALA A 309 18.67 -2.57 -11.69
CA ALA A 309 18.93 -1.59 -12.74
C ALA A 309 20.34 -1.74 -13.36
N ALA A 310 21.35 -2.04 -12.54
CA ALA A 310 22.71 -2.33 -13.01
C ALA A 310 22.77 -3.59 -13.88
N ALA A 311 21.98 -4.61 -13.52
CA ALA A 311 21.81 -5.84 -14.28
C ALA A 311 20.83 -5.72 -15.47
N LYS A 312 20.26 -4.53 -15.69
CA LYS A 312 19.28 -4.27 -16.76
C LYS A 312 18.09 -5.23 -16.65
N ARG A 313 17.50 -5.33 -15.45
CA ARG A 313 16.28 -6.09 -15.17
C ARG A 313 15.17 -5.14 -14.77
N ILE A 314 13.99 -5.32 -15.36
CA ILE A 314 12.80 -4.59 -14.96
C ILE A 314 12.33 -5.15 -13.63
N MET A 315 12.06 -4.27 -12.68
CA MET A 315 11.47 -4.59 -11.39
C MET A 315 10.12 -3.87 -11.31
N PHE A 316 9.04 -4.63 -11.23
CA PHE A 316 7.67 -4.13 -11.24
C PHE A 316 6.95 -4.59 -9.99
N SER A 317 6.92 -3.74 -8.96
CA SER A 317 6.31 -4.11 -7.69
C SER A 317 4.79 -3.96 -7.71
N PRO A 318 4.06 -4.99 -7.25
CA PRO A 318 2.62 -4.88 -7.06
C PRO A 318 2.20 -4.37 -5.68
N SER A 319 3.13 -4.12 -4.75
CA SER A 319 2.77 -3.94 -3.33
C SER A 319 3.51 -2.82 -2.60
N ASN A 320 4.76 -2.49 -2.94
CA ASN A 320 5.50 -1.51 -2.14
C ASN A 320 5.01 -0.07 -2.36
N THR A 321 4.79 0.64 -1.26
CA THR A 321 4.08 1.93 -1.26
C THR A 321 4.97 3.12 -0.90
N GLU A 322 6.22 2.87 -0.46
CA GLU A 322 7.10 3.94 0.00
C GLU A 322 7.28 5.03 -1.08
N ALA A 323 7.01 6.27 -0.70
CA ALA A 323 6.91 7.38 -1.65
C ALA A 323 8.24 7.69 -2.34
N SER A 324 9.37 7.53 -1.64
CA SER A 324 10.69 7.82 -2.19
C SER A 324 11.12 6.88 -3.31
N LEU A 325 10.55 5.67 -3.40
CA LEU A 325 10.94 4.66 -4.40
C LEU A 325 10.75 5.17 -5.83
N SER A 326 9.67 5.93 -6.09
CA SER A 326 9.40 6.48 -7.43
C SER A 326 10.27 7.66 -7.82
N ASN A 327 11.06 8.21 -6.89
CA ASN A 327 12.01 9.29 -7.16
C ASN A 327 13.47 8.81 -7.08
N ALA A 328 13.71 7.54 -6.76
CA ALA A 328 15.04 6.96 -6.73
C ALA A 328 15.61 6.85 -8.16
N ASP A 329 16.92 6.96 -8.29
CA ASP A 329 17.58 6.75 -9.58
C ASP A 329 17.66 5.25 -9.88
N HIS A 330 16.79 4.78 -10.76
CA HIS A 330 16.69 3.39 -11.18
C HIS A 330 16.88 3.21 -12.69
N ASP A 331 17.41 4.22 -13.40
CA ASP A 331 17.62 4.19 -14.86
C ASP A 331 16.39 3.65 -15.64
N GLY A 332 15.18 4.01 -15.21
CA GLY A 332 13.94 3.55 -15.86
C GLY A 332 13.63 2.05 -15.73
N TYR A 333 14.26 1.30 -14.81
CA TYR A 333 14.01 -0.13 -14.60
C TYR A 333 13.01 -0.46 -13.49
N TYR A 334 12.47 0.55 -12.81
CA TYR A 334 11.57 0.34 -11.69
C TYR A 334 10.19 0.90 -11.99
N PHE A 335 9.17 0.11 -11.68
CA PHE A 335 7.76 0.43 -11.84
C PHE A 335 6.98 -0.14 -10.66
N ARG A 336 5.77 0.37 -10.43
CA ARG A 336 4.83 -0.23 -9.47
C ARG A 336 3.38 -0.07 -9.90
N THR A 337 2.56 -1.06 -9.59
CA THR A 337 1.09 -0.99 -9.71
C THR A 337 0.44 -0.67 -8.38
N ALA A 338 1.16 -0.79 -7.27
CA ALA A 338 0.75 -0.23 -5.99
C ALA A 338 0.86 1.31 -6.00
N PRO A 339 -0.10 2.02 -5.39
CA PRO A 339 -0.04 3.46 -5.24
C PRO A 339 0.95 3.90 -4.14
N SER A 340 1.35 5.17 -4.18
CA SER A 340 2.24 5.79 -3.18
C SER A 340 1.53 6.06 -1.85
N ASP A 341 2.24 5.83 -0.73
CA ASP A 341 1.81 6.12 0.66
C ASP A 341 1.39 7.57 0.90
N GLU A 342 1.86 8.52 0.08
CA GLU A 342 1.42 9.93 0.13
C GLU A 342 -0.11 10.04 0.06
N LEU A 343 -0.73 9.19 -0.76
CA LEU A 343 -2.18 9.15 -0.94
C LEU A 343 -2.88 8.44 0.23
N GLN A 344 -2.23 7.45 0.86
CA GLN A 344 -2.77 6.67 1.97
C GLN A 344 -2.76 7.44 3.29
N GLY A 345 -1.72 8.24 3.54
CA GLY A 345 -1.61 9.07 4.74
C GLY A 345 -2.81 10.01 4.92
N ALA A 346 -3.31 10.57 3.81
CA ALA A 346 -4.48 11.43 3.81
C ALA A 346 -5.78 10.67 4.19
N ALA A 347 -5.96 9.46 3.66
CA ALA A 347 -7.11 8.62 3.99
C ALA A 347 -7.08 8.16 5.46
N LEU A 348 -5.90 7.79 5.98
CA LEU A 348 -5.70 7.45 7.39
C LEU A 348 -6.06 8.64 8.31
N ALA A 349 -5.59 9.84 7.97
CA ALA A 349 -5.90 11.04 8.74
C ALA A 349 -7.41 11.35 8.72
N ASP A 350 -8.07 11.23 7.57
CA ASP A 350 -9.50 11.46 7.44
C ASP A 350 -10.33 10.49 8.30
N ILE A 351 -10.05 9.18 8.29
CA ILE A 351 -10.79 8.22 9.13
C ILE A 351 -10.58 8.49 10.63
N MET A 352 -9.35 8.81 11.05
CA MET A 352 -9.05 9.13 12.45
C MET A 352 -9.83 10.36 12.93
N LEU A 353 -9.89 11.40 12.09
CA LEU A 353 -10.57 12.64 12.42
C LEU A 353 -12.11 12.51 12.42
N ARG A 354 -12.67 11.69 11.52
CA ARG A 354 -14.11 11.37 11.52
C ARG A 354 -14.56 10.66 12.79
N ASP A 355 -13.68 9.85 13.37
CA ASP A 355 -13.90 9.17 14.65
C ASP A 355 -13.70 10.09 15.87
N GLY A 356 -13.31 11.35 15.65
CA GLY A 356 -13.12 12.33 16.71
C GLY A 356 -11.80 12.17 17.48
N VAL A 357 -10.83 11.45 16.92
CA VAL A 357 -9.50 11.30 17.52
C VAL A 357 -8.79 12.65 17.54
N ALA A 358 -8.44 13.13 18.73
CA ALA A 358 -7.72 14.38 18.91
C ALA A 358 -6.23 14.16 19.21
N ARG A 359 -5.88 13.08 19.94
CA ARG A 359 -4.51 12.69 20.26
C ARG A 359 -4.17 11.34 19.64
N VAL A 360 -3.22 11.35 18.72
CA VAL A 360 -2.81 10.18 17.93
C VAL A 360 -1.44 9.70 18.40
N THR A 361 -1.28 8.39 18.59
CA THR A 361 0.04 7.77 18.63
C THR A 361 0.21 6.90 17.40
N ILE A 362 1.22 7.21 16.58
CA ILE A 362 1.56 6.42 15.41
C ILE A 362 2.77 5.57 15.77
N VAL A 363 2.62 4.26 15.65
CA VAL A 363 3.63 3.25 15.95
C VAL A 363 4.00 2.57 14.65
N ALA A 364 5.28 2.52 14.30
CA ALA A 364 5.71 1.96 13.03
C ALA A 364 6.90 1.02 13.17
N ARG A 365 6.94 -0.04 12.35
CA ARG A 365 8.15 -0.83 12.16
C ARG A 365 9.29 0.06 11.63
N ASP A 366 10.51 -0.15 12.14
CA ASP A 366 11.65 0.71 11.86
C ASP A 366 12.36 0.37 10.54
N ASP A 367 11.63 0.44 9.44
CA ASP A 367 12.13 0.25 8.08
C ASP A 367 11.62 1.33 7.10
N ALA A 368 11.87 1.15 5.80
CA ALA A 368 11.47 2.10 4.76
C ALA A 368 9.95 2.35 4.78
N TYR A 369 9.15 1.28 4.73
CA TYR A 369 7.69 1.35 4.73
C TYR A 369 7.14 2.01 6.00
N GLY A 370 7.53 1.50 7.17
CA GLY A 370 6.97 1.98 8.42
C GLY A 370 7.29 3.45 8.69
N ARG A 371 8.55 3.87 8.46
CA ARG A 371 8.96 5.28 8.69
C ARG A 371 8.32 6.24 7.69
N GLY A 372 8.24 5.86 6.42
CA GLY A 372 7.67 6.74 5.41
C GLY A 372 6.16 6.89 5.54
N LEU A 373 5.41 5.80 5.73
CA LEU A 373 3.97 5.89 5.97
C LEU A 373 3.66 6.62 7.30
N GLN A 374 4.46 6.42 8.35
CA GLN A 374 4.36 7.22 9.58
C GLN A 374 4.53 8.73 9.31
N ALA A 375 5.51 9.10 8.48
CA ALA A 375 5.75 10.49 8.11
C ALA A 375 4.58 11.06 7.27
N ASN A 376 4.07 10.30 6.30
CA ASN A 376 2.93 10.69 5.47
C ASN A 376 1.64 10.87 6.29
N ALA A 377 1.35 9.95 7.21
CA ALA A 377 0.21 10.05 8.12
C ALA A 377 0.34 11.26 9.07
N ARG A 378 1.53 11.49 9.64
CA ARG A 378 1.83 12.68 10.45
C ARG A 378 1.57 13.96 9.65
N ASP A 379 2.13 14.07 8.45
CA ASP A 379 2.04 15.29 7.64
C ASP A 379 0.59 15.57 7.21
N SER A 380 -0.18 14.51 6.93
CA SER A 380 -1.62 14.61 6.67
C SER A 380 -2.39 15.12 7.89
N LEU A 381 -2.16 14.56 9.09
CA LEU A 381 -2.79 15.02 10.33
C LEU A 381 -2.46 16.49 10.63
N LEU A 382 -1.20 16.91 10.45
CA LEU A 382 -0.80 18.32 10.58
C LEU A 382 -1.51 19.20 9.54
N GLY A 383 -1.62 18.73 8.29
CA GLY A 383 -2.33 19.41 7.21
C GLY A 383 -3.82 19.62 7.50
N PHE A 384 -4.46 18.67 8.20
CA PHE A 384 -5.83 18.78 8.67
C PHE A 384 -5.99 19.55 10.00
N GLY A 385 -4.90 20.03 10.58
CA GLY A 385 -4.91 20.94 11.73
C GLY A 385 -4.76 20.29 13.10
N VAL A 386 -4.37 19.01 13.17
CA VAL A 386 -3.98 18.37 14.44
C VAL A 386 -2.67 19.01 14.93
N PRO A 387 -2.58 19.50 16.18
CA PRO A 387 -1.36 20.08 16.69
C PRO A 387 -0.24 19.04 16.82
N THR A 388 1.02 19.43 16.54
CA THR A 388 2.19 18.54 16.71
C THR A 388 2.31 17.96 18.12
N ALA A 389 1.86 18.69 19.15
CA ALA A 389 1.89 18.23 20.54
C ALA A 389 0.91 17.08 20.82
N ASP A 390 -0.07 16.86 19.93
CA ASP A 390 -1.09 15.82 20.04
C ASP A 390 -0.78 14.61 19.13
N ILE A 391 0.39 14.60 18.48
CA ILE A 391 0.87 13.48 17.66
C ILE A 391 2.15 12.92 18.28
N ALA A 392 2.10 11.69 18.76
CA ALA A 392 3.28 10.94 19.19
C ALA A 392 3.72 9.98 18.08
N LEU A 393 5.02 9.93 17.80
CA LEU A 393 5.63 9.03 16.82
C LEU A 393 6.56 8.07 17.57
N LEU A 394 6.32 6.78 17.41
CA LEU A 394 7.12 5.72 18.01
C LEU A 394 7.52 4.73 16.92
N THR A 395 8.67 4.09 17.09
CA THR A 395 9.10 3.00 16.21
C THR A 395 9.49 1.77 17.01
N TYR A 396 9.45 0.60 16.36
CA TYR A 396 9.95 -0.66 16.92
C TYR A 396 10.83 -1.38 15.92
N GLY A 397 11.82 -2.12 16.41
CA GLY A 397 12.70 -2.91 15.55
C GLY A 397 11.93 -4.04 14.88
N VAL A 398 12.27 -4.36 13.64
CA VAL A 398 11.72 -5.52 12.93
C VAL A 398 12.36 -6.80 13.51
N PRO A 399 11.58 -7.83 13.85
CA PRO A 399 12.12 -9.13 14.22
C PRO A 399 13.03 -9.72 13.14
N GLU A 400 14.13 -10.38 13.51
CA GLU A 400 15.05 -10.98 12.53
C GLU A 400 14.49 -12.25 11.88
N GLU A 401 13.54 -12.90 12.53
CA GLU A 401 12.88 -14.13 12.09
C GLU A 401 11.37 -13.95 12.23
N ASP A 402 10.62 -14.59 11.34
CA ASP A 402 9.16 -14.61 11.41
C ASP A 402 8.67 -15.22 12.74
N GLY A 403 7.62 -14.62 13.30
CA GLY A 403 7.06 -14.98 14.61
C GLY A 403 7.96 -14.66 15.82
N ALA A 404 9.16 -14.10 15.62
CA ALA A 404 10.03 -13.74 16.74
C ALA A 404 9.49 -12.51 17.52
N PRO A 405 9.82 -12.36 18.81
CA PRO A 405 9.32 -11.27 19.62
C PRO A 405 9.78 -9.90 19.10
N VAL A 406 8.86 -8.93 19.04
CA VAL A 406 9.19 -7.54 18.71
C VAL A 406 10.23 -6.98 19.69
N PRO A 407 11.42 -6.55 19.20
CA PRO A 407 12.45 -5.95 20.03
C PRO A 407 11.96 -4.74 20.83
N GLY A 408 12.12 -4.80 22.16
CA GLY A 408 11.75 -3.68 23.04
C GLY A 408 10.25 -3.48 23.25
N LEU A 409 9.41 -4.44 22.87
CA LEU A 409 7.95 -4.38 22.92
C LEU A 409 7.37 -3.84 24.24
N ALA A 410 7.88 -4.30 25.39
CA ALA A 410 7.38 -3.83 26.69
C ALA A 410 7.56 -2.31 26.87
N ARG A 411 8.74 -1.79 26.51
CA ARG A 411 9.04 -0.37 26.59
C ARG A 411 8.21 0.44 25.59
N LEU A 412 8.05 -0.06 24.38
CA LEU A 412 7.21 0.56 23.36
C LEU A 412 5.79 0.78 23.89
N VAL A 413 5.18 -0.26 24.47
CA VAL A 413 3.81 -0.16 24.99
C VAL A 413 3.72 0.76 26.21
N ASP A 414 4.72 0.79 27.09
CA ASP A 414 4.77 1.79 28.17
C ASP A 414 4.75 3.23 27.61
N GLU A 415 5.48 3.49 26.51
CA GLU A 415 5.51 4.79 25.83
C GLU A 415 4.18 5.11 25.15
N ILE A 416 3.51 4.14 24.51
CA ILE A 416 2.14 4.28 23.96
C ILE A 416 1.15 4.64 25.08
N ILE A 417 1.21 3.97 26.23
CA ILE A 417 0.28 4.25 27.32
C ILE A 417 0.51 5.63 27.92
N ALA A 418 1.78 6.02 28.05
CA ALA A 418 2.21 7.31 28.59
C ALA A 418 1.81 8.50 27.71
N SER A 419 1.70 8.32 26.38
CA SER A 419 1.19 9.38 25.49
C SER A 419 -0.31 9.64 25.67
N ARG A 420 -1.04 8.74 26.35
CA ARG A 420 -2.49 8.79 26.62
C ARG A 420 -3.30 9.05 25.34
N PRO A 421 -3.18 8.22 24.29
CA PRO A 421 -3.82 8.46 23.00
C PRO A 421 -5.33 8.29 23.06
N ASP A 422 -6.03 8.99 22.18
CA ASP A 422 -7.43 8.71 21.82
C ASP A 422 -7.50 7.70 20.66
N GLY A 423 -6.46 7.69 19.80
CA GLY A 423 -6.29 6.73 18.72
C GLY A 423 -4.83 6.27 18.57
N VAL A 424 -4.65 4.99 18.24
CA VAL A 424 -3.34 4.38 17.95
C VAL A 424 -3.36 3.84 16.54
N LEU A 425 -2.45 4.32 15.69
CA LEU A 425 -2.17 3.76 14.38
C LEU A 425 -0.96 2.83 14.49
N VAL A 426 -1.13 1.56 14.15
CA VAL A 426 -0.05 0.56 14.12
C VAL A 426 0.29 0.25 12.67
N ILE A 427 1.51 0.57 12.26
CA ILE A 427 2.06 0.32 10.93
C ILE A 427 3.06 -0.83 11.06
N GLY A 428 2.76 -1.95 10.43
CA GLY A 428 3.54 -3.18 10.52
C GLY A 428 2.98 -4.26 9.61
N PHE A 429 3.52 -5.46 9.74
CA PHE A 429 2.97 -6.67 9.13
C PHE A 429 2.42 -7.59 10.23
N SER A 430 2.61 -8.91 10.13
CA SER A 430 2.08 -9.88 11.10
C SER A 430 2.56 -9.62 12.54
N GLU A 431 3.80 -9.14 12.72
CA GLU A 431 4.38 -8.83 14.03
C GLU A 431 3.63 -7.72 14.78
N ALA A 432 2.86 -6.88 14.08
CA ALA A 432 2.04 -5.83 14.68
C ALA A 432 1.00 -6.40 15.66
N ALA A 433 0.59 -7.66 15.50
CA ALA A 433 -0.30 -8.34 16.43
C ALA A 433 0.28 -8.35 17.86
N GLN A 434 1.60 -8.53 18.01
CA GLN A 434 2.25 -8.51 19.32
C GLN A 434 2.14 -7.14 20.01
N VAL A 435 2.16 -6.04 19.23
CA VAL A 435 1.98 -4.68 19.74
C VAL A 435 0.56 -4.52 20.28
N ILE A 436 -0.44 -4.94 19.52
CA ILE A 436 -1.86 -4.83 19.86
C ILE A 436 -2.19 -5.72 21.08
N GLU A 437 -1.75 -6.97 21.09
CA GLU A 437 -1.94 -7.89 22.22
C GLU A 437 -1.28 -7.33 23.50
N ARG A 438 -0.07 -6.80 23.40
CA ARG A 438 0.63 -6.23 24.55
C ARG A 438 -0.05 -4.95 25.07
N MET A 439 -0.62 -4.11 24.20
CA MET A 439 -1.43 -2.97 24.62
C MET A 439 -2.64 -3.43 25.42
N ALA A 440 -3.36 -4.45 24.95
CA ALA A 440 -4.52 -5.01 25.62
C ALA A 440 -4.16 -5.64 26.98
N ASP A 441 -3.05 -6.35 27.07
CA ASP A 441 -2.50 -6.92 28.32
C ASP A 441 -2.14 -5.85 29.36
N GLN A 442 -1.86 -4.63 28.92
CA GLN A 442 -1.58 -3.47 29.78
C GLN A 442 -2.81 -2.57 30.00
N GLY A 443 -4.01 -3.04 29.62
CA GLY A 443 -5.28 -2.36 29.89
C GLY A 443 -5.66 -1.27 28.90
N LEU A 444 -4.96 -1.16 27.75
CA LEU A 444 -5.31 -0.28 26.64
C LEU A 444 -5.96 -1.11 25.53
N ARG A 445 -7.28 -1.29 25.60
CA ARG A 445 -8.02 -2.16 24.68
C ARG A 445 -8.65 -1.38 23.53
N PRO A 446 -8.88 -2.00 22.37
CA PRO A 446 -9.60 -1.34 21.27
C PRO A 446 -11.04 -0.97 21.65
N THR A 447 -11.52 0.14 21.12
CA THR A 447 -12.93 0.53 21.19
C THR A 447 -13.77 -0.42 20.31
N PRO A 448 -14.83 -1.06 20.85
CA PRO A 448 -15.64 -2.04 20.11
C PRO A 448 -16.41 -1.51 18.89
#